data_AF-A0A358KNL8-F1
#
_entry.id   AF-A0A358KNL8-F1
#
_cell.length_a   1.000
_cell.length_b   1.000
_cell.length_c   1.000
_cell.angle_alpha   90.00
_cell.angle_beta   90.00
_cell.angle_gamma   90.00
#
_symmetry.space_group_name_H-M   'P 1'
#
loop_
_entity.id
_entity.type
_entity.pdbx_description
1 polymer ?
#
loop_
_entity_poly.entity_id
_entity_poly.type
_entity_poly.pdbx_seq_one_letter_code
_entity_poly.pdbx_strand_id
1 'polypeptide(L)'
;MKSLLKIQSVVLLGGSLFAWYTVYTDFKRFYDVEGTLFRVQDCIIPNPVTTPCFYGAFAFLIAFIWSLYIINWQSEKRSWHQSRLVWLLIASTLFAWGNFGFTLYKFWLSKGAPTIGCSGVLSTSPWVTPCFTGAVIFLIALIVGIVLKKKLQNTQPVSV
;
A
#
# COMPACT_ATOMS: atom_id res chain seq x y z
N MET A 1 7.66 -3.68 24.17
CA MET A 1 7.16 -2.65 23.21
C MET A 1 8.01 -2.50 21.96
N LYS A 2 9.34 -2.36 22.07
CA LYS A 2 10.23 -2.21 20.91
C LYS A 2 10.13 -3.37 19.89
N SER A 3 9.91 -4.61 20.35
CA SER A 3 9.72 -5.77 19.47
C SER A 3 8.47 -5.68 18.59
N LEU A 4 7.36 -5.13 19.10
CA LEU A 4 6.13 -4.95 18.31
C LEU A 4 6.28 -3.85 17.26
N LEU A 5 6.97 -2.76 17.61
CA LEU A 5 7.33 -1.71 16.63
C LEU A 5 8.22 -2.27 15.52
N LYS A 6 9.20 -3.12 15.86
CA LYS A 6 10.03 -3.82 14.86
C LYS A 6 9.19 -4.72 13.94
N ILE A 7 8.22 -5.47 14.48
CA ILE A 7 7.32 -6.30 13.68
C ILE A 7 6.53 -5.43 12.70
N GLN A 8 5.98 -4.30 13.15
CA GLN A 8 5.29 -3.36 12.27
C GLN A 8 6.19 -2.87 11.14
N SER A 9 7.45 -2.50 11.45
CA SER A 9 8.41 -2.09 10.43
C SER A 9 8.76 -3.22 9.46
N VAL A 10 8.86 -4.47 9.90
CA VAL A 10 9.09 -5.64 9.02
C VAL A 10 7.91 -5.86 8.07
N VAL A 11 6.68 -5.77 8.57
CA VAL A 11 5.47 -5.89 7.73
C VAL A 11 5.43 -4.78 6.67
N LEU A 12 5.72 -3.53 7.07
CA LEU A 12 5.75 -2.39 6.16
C LEU A 12 6.90 -2.47 5.15
N LEU A 13 8.06 -3.00 5.56
CA LEU A 13 9.18 -3.28 4.65
C LEU A 13 8.77 -4.30 3.59
N GLY A 14 8.15 -5.41 3.99
CA GLY A 14 7.64 -6.42 3.07
C GLY A 14 6.65 -5.85 2.07
N GLY A 15 5.70 -5.03 2.54
CA GLY A 15 4.75 -4.33 1.67
C GLY A 15 5.41 -3.34 0.71
N SER A 16 6.43 -2.60 1.19
CA SER A 16 7.18 -1.66 0.37
C SER A 16 7.96 -2.38 -0.73
N LEU A 17 8.69 -3.45 -0.41
CA LEU A 17 9.42 -4.26 -1.39
C LEU A 17 8.48 -4.83 -2.44
N PHE A 18 7.34 -5.40 -2.03
CA PHE A 18 6.34 -5.93 -2.94
C PHE A 18 5.77 -4.87 -3.88
N ALA A 19 5.39 -3.70 -3.33
CA ALA A 19 4.79 -2.63 -4.11
C ALA A 19 5.80 -2.04 -5.11
N TRP A 20 7.04 -1.79 -4.69
CA TRP A 20 8.09 -1.28 -5.58
C TRP A 20 8.54 -2.30 -6.62
N TYR A 21 8.55 -3.59 -6.29
CA TYR A 21 8.77 -4.65 -7.28
C TYR A 21 7.69 -4.64 -8.36
N THR A 22 6.42 -4.51 -7.96
CA THR A 22 5.29 -4.40 -8.90
C THR A 22 5.45 -3.18 -9.81
N VAL A 23 5.70 -2.01 -9.22
CA VAL A 23 5.93 -0.77 -9.97
C VAL A 23 7.09 -0.92 -10.95
N TYR A 24 8.21 -1.52 -10.53
CA TYR A 24 9.33 -1.80 -11.42
C TYR A 24 8.94 -2.71 -12.59
N THR A 25 8.18 -3.79 -12.34
CA THR A 25 7.72 -4.66 -13.43
C THR A 25 6.78 -3.95 -14.40
N ASP A 26 5.97 -3.00 -13.91
CA ASP A 26 5.06 -2.21 -14.76
C ASP A 26 5.83 -1.19 -15.60
N PHE A 27 6.82 -0.51 -15.02
CA PHE A 27 7.73 0.38 -15.76
C PHE A 27 8.55 -0.36 -16.80
N LYS A 28 9.07 -1.56 -16.47
CA LYS A 28 9.81 -2.37 -17.42
C LYS A 28 8.93 -2.75 -18.62
N ARG A 29 7.70 -3.23 -18.38
CA ARG A 29 6.74 -3.56 -19.44
C ARG A 29 6.37 -2.36 -20.30
N PHE A 30 6.14 -1.21 -19.67
CA PHE A 30 5.84 0.02 -20.39
C PHE A 30 7.01 0.44 -21.29
N TYR A 31 8.25 0.37 -20.76
CA TYR A 31 9.46 0.67 -21.52
C TYR A 31 9.69 -0.31 -22.68
N ASP A 32 9.44 -1.61 -22.47
CA ASP A 32 9.58 -2.64 -23.50
C ASP A 32 8.59 -2.43 -24.67
N VAL A 33 7.42 -1.82 -24.43
CA VAL A 33 6.37 -1.59 -25.44
C VAL A 33 6.47 -0.21 -26.09
N GLU A 34 6.66 0.85 -25.31
CA GLU A 34 6.61 2.25 -25.80
C GLU A 34 8.00 2.86 -26.03
N GLY A 35 9.08 2.19 -25.59
CA GLY A 35 10.48 2.63 -25.78
C GLY A 35 10.85 3.94 -25.05
N THR A 36 9.93 4.53 -24.30
CA THR A 36 10.11 5.82 -23.61
C THR A 36 9.42 5.80 -22.24
N LEU A 37 9.93 6.56 -21.26
CA LEU A 37 9.36 6.61 -19.90
C LEU A 37 8.41 7.80 -19.67
N PHE A 38 8.51 8.84 -20.52
CA PHE A 38 7.84 10.13 -20.32
C PHE A 38 6.60 10.33 -21.19
N ARG A 39 6.17 9.30 -21.93
CA ARG A 39 4.94 9.37 -22.72
C ARG A 39 3.74 9.15 -21.81
N VAL A 40 2.85 10.15 -21.74
CA VAL A 40 1.68 10.14 -20.83
C VAL A 40 0.35 10.09 -21.61
N GLN A 41 0.36 10.41 -22.91
CA GLN A 41 -0.82 10.47 -23.78
C GLN A 41 -0.68 9.52 -24.98
N ASP A 42 -1.81 9.00 -25.48
CA ASP A 42 -1.93 8.09 -26.64
C ASP A 42 -1.07 6.80 -26.57
N CYS A 43 -1.12 6.10 -25.43
CA CYS A 43 -0.42 4.82 -25.23
C CYS A 43 -1.41 3.65 -25.21
N ILE A 44 -1.01 2.49 -25.77
CA ILE A 44 -1.81 1.25 -25.71
C ILE A 44 -1.87 0.72 -24.26
N ILE A 45 -0.82 0.96 -23.49
CA ILE A 45 -0.71 0.63 -22.07
C ILE A 45 -0.61 1.94 -21.27
N PRO A 46 -1.42 2.15 -20.22
CA PRO A 46 -1.35 3.38 -19.42
C PRO A 46 0.01 3.51 -18.73
N ASN A 47 0.53 4.73 -18.68
CA ASN A 47 1.80 5.02 -17.99
C ASN A 47 1.70 4.64 -16.50
N PRO A 48 2.65 3.86 -15.94
CA PRO A 48 2.63 3.43 -14.54
C PRO A 48 2.48 4.58 -13.53
N VAL A 49 2.94 5.79 -13.85
CA VAL A 49 2.82 6.97 -12.97
C VAL A 49 1.37 7.38 -12.71
N THR A 50 0.46 7.11 -13.64
CA THR A 50 -0.98 7.44 -13.49
C THR A 50 -1.77 6.31 -12.83
N THR A 51 -1.12 5.19 -12.51
CA THR A 51 -1.78 4.03 -11.92
C THR A 51 -1.93 4.16 -10.40
N PRO A 52 -3.02 3.63 -9.81
CA PRO A 52 -3.20 3.64 -8.36
C PRO A 52 -2.12 2.83 -7.62
N CYS A 53 -1.51 1.84 -8.27
CA CYS A 53 -0.41 1.04 -7.71
C CYS A 53 0.84 1.88 -7.40
N PHE A 54 1.16 2.86 -8.23
CA PHE A 54 2.29 3.77 -8.01
C PHE A 54 2.12 4.58 -6.73
N TYR A 55 0.95 5.20 -6.54
CA TYR A 55 0.63 5.96 -5.31
C TYR A 55 0.58 5.05 -4.07
N GLY A 56 0.11 3.80 -4.22
CA GLY A 56 0.16 2.79 -3.16
C GLY A 56 1.59 2.45 -2.72
N ALA A 57 2.55 2.37 -3.65
CA ALA A 57 3.96 2.11 -3.34
C ALA A 57 4.59 3.24 -2.51
N PHE A 58 4.29 4.50 -2.84
CA PHE A 58 4.71 5.64 -2.02
C PHE A 58 4.08 5.63 -0.64
N ALA A 59 2.79 5.29 -0.53
CA ALA A 59 2.12 5.19 0.76
C ALA A 59 2.79 4.13 1.67
N PHE A 60 3.17 2.96 1.12
CA PHE A 60 3.94 1.96 1.86
C PHE A 60 5.32 2.47 2.28
N LEU A 61 6.04 3.14 1.38
CA LEU A 61 7.36 3.67 1.68
C LEU A 61 7.32 4.73 2.79
N ILE A 62 6.38 5.67 2.71
CA ILE A 62 6.17 6.70 3.73
C ILE A 62 5.82 6.04 5.07
N ALA A 63 4.88 5.09 5.07
CA ALA A 63 4.50 4.36 6.29
C ALA A 63 5.69 3.61 6.90
N PHE A 64 6.50 2.95 6.08
CA PHE A 64 7.70 2.23 6.52
C PHE A 64 8.71 3.17 7.17
N ILE A 65 9.10 4.24 6.46
CA ILE A 65 10.04 5.24 6.96
C ILE A 65 9.53 5.84 8.28
N TRP A 66 8.25 6.19 8.34
CA TRP A 66 7.64 6.73 9.55
C TRP A 66 7.68 5.74 10.71
N SER A 67 7.42 4.45 10.45
CA SER A 67 7.51 3.40 11.47
C SER A 67 8.90 3.27 12.09
N LEU A 68 9.96 3.46 11.29
CA LEU A 68 11.35 3.44 11.77
C LEU A 68 11.63 4.62 12.70
N TYR A 69 11.16 5.82 12.33
CA TYR A 69 11.32 7.01 13.17
C TYR A 69 10.63 6.87 14.54
N ILE A 70 9.47 6.21 14.61
CA ILE A 70 8.71 6.02 15.85
C ILE A 70 9.49 5.20 16.90
N ILE A 71 10.41 4.31 16.47
CA ILE A 71 11.21 3.48 17.37
C ILE A 71 12.07 4.33 18.30
N ASN A 72 12.58 5.46 17.80
CA ASN A 72 13.54 6.30 18.51
C ASN A 72 12.87 7.41 19.35
N TRP A 73 11.56 7.61 19.25
CA TRP A 73 10.86 8.63 20.03
C TRP A 73 10.51 8.19 21.46
N GLN A 74 10.43 9.18 22.37
CA GLN A 74 9.95 9.05 23.75
C GLN A 74 8.47 8.61 23.80
N SER A 75 8.05 8.02 24.92
CA SER A 75 6.74 7.33 25.05
C SER A 75 5.53 8.22 24.72
N GLU A 76 5.56 9.49 25.13
CA GLU A 76 4.49 10.46 24.88
C GLU A 76 4.35 10.80 23.39
N LYS A 77 5.44 11.21 22.74
CA LYS A 77 5.44 11.49 21.28
C LYS A 77 5.13 10.22 20.46
N ARG A 78 5.54 9.05 20.97
CA ARG A 78 5.32 7.75 20.31
C ARG A 78 3.83 7.43 20.14
N SER A 79 2.98 7.69 21.13
CA SER A 79 1.54 7.38 21.04
C SER A 79 0.83 8.27 20.00
N TRP A 80 1.22 9.54 19.92
CA TRP A 80 0.70 10.50 18.95
C TRP A 80 1.10 10.15 17.51
N HIS A 81 2.38 9.88 17.28
CA HIS A 81 2.86 9.49 15.95
C HIS A 81 2.31 8.13 15.52
N GLN A 82 2.16 7.17 16.44
CA GLN A 82 1.50 5.90 16.13
C GLN A 82 0.04 6.11 15.70
N SER A 83 -0.68 7.04 16.34
CA SER A 83 -2.07 7.34 15.98
C SER A 83 -2.18 7.94 14.57
N ARG A 84 -1.23 8.80 14.18
CA ARG A 84 -1.14 9.34 12.81
C ARG A 84 -0.77 8.27 11.79
N LEU A 85 0.17 7.39 12.13
CA LEU A 85 0.52 6.26 11.27
C LEU A 85 -0.68 5.33 11.04
N VAL A 86 -1.46 5.05 12.07
CA VAL A 86 -2.71 4.27 11.94
C VAL A 86 -3.71 4.98 11.02
N TRP A 87 -3.88 6.30 11.15
CA TRP A 87 -4.75 7.07 10.24
C TRP A 87 -4.30 6.99 8.79
N LEU A 88 -2.99 7.10 8.53
CA LEU A 88 -2.43 6.90 7.20
C LEU A 88 -2.74 5.49 6.68
N LEU A 89 -2.54 4.45 7.50
CA LEU A 89 -2.84 3.08 7.13
C LEU A 89 -4.33 2.85 6.85
N ILE A 90 -5.24 3.50 7.58
CA ILE A 90 -6.68 3.46 7.30
C ILE A 90 -6.95 4.05 5.91
N ALA A 91 -6.45 5.25 5.64
CA ALA A 91 -6.63 5.91 4.36
C ALA A 91 -6.07 5.07 3.19
N SER A 92 -4.86 4.51 3.35
CA SER A 92 -4.24 3.64 2.35
C SER A 92 -5.01 2.33 2.16
N THR A 93 -5.55 1.75 3.23
CA THR A 93 -6.38 0.53 3.14
C THR A 93 -7.67 0.81 2.38
N LEU A 94 -8.38 1.90 2.69
CA LEU A 94 -9.59 2.30 1.97
C LEU A 94 -9.31 2.58 0.50
N PHE A 95 -8.21 3.27 0.21
CA PHE A 95 -7.77 3.53 -1.17
C PHE A 95 -7.47 2.23 -1.92
N ALA A 96 -6.72 1.31 -1.33
CA ALA A 96 -6.37 0.04 -1.97
C ALA A 96 -7.59 -0.84 -2.22
N TRP A 97 -8.47 -1.00 -1.21
CA TRP A 97 -9.70 -1.77 -1.35
C TRP A 97 -10.71 -1.11 -2.29
N GLY A 98 -10.78 0.22 -2.34
CA GLY A 98 -11.61 0.95 -3.29
C GLY A 98 -11.18 0.72 -4.74
N ASN A 99 -9.88 0.80 -5.03
CA ASN A 99 -9.33 0.52 -6.36
C ASN A 99 -9.48 -0.95 -6.77
N PHE A 100 -9.28 -1.87 -5.82
CA PHE A 100 -9.55 -3.29 -6.05
C PHE A 100 -11.04 -3.54 -6.35
N GLY A 101 -11.94 -2.96 -5.56
CA GLY A 101 -13.39 -3.05 -5.76
C GLY A 101 -13.84 -2.49 -7.10
N PHE A 102 -13.26 -1.38 -7.54
CA PHE A 102 -13.51 -0.81 -8.88
C PHE A 102 -13.03 -1.74 -10.01
N THR A 103 -11.87 -2.38 -9.83
CA THR A 103 -11.36 -3.38 -10.78
C THR A 103 -12.27 -4.60 -10.83
N LEU A 104 -12.73 -5.07 -9.67
CA LEU A 104 -13.68 -6.18 -9.56
C LEU A 104 -15.00 -5.83 -10.26
N TYR A 105 -15.54 -4.64 -10.03
CA TYR A 105 -16.74 -4.15 -10.70
C TYR A 105 -16.61 -4.14 -12.23
N LYS A 106 -15.47 -3.66 -12.76
CA LYS A 106 -15.16 -3.74 -14.20
C LYS A 106 -15.10 -5.18 -14.71
N PHE A 107 -14.52 -6.10 -13.94
CA PHE A 107 -14.44 -7.52 -14.30
C PHE A 107 -15.83 -8.18 -14.37
N TRP A 108 -16.73 -7.81 -13.45
CA TRP A 108 -18.13 -8.25 -13.47
C TRP A 108 -18.90 -7.70 -14.67
N LEU A 109 -18.76 -6.41 -14.98
CA LEU A 109 -19.39 -5.77 -16.14
C LEU A 109 -18.95 -6.37 -17.48
N SER A 110 -17.69 -6.79 -17.57
CA SER A 110 -17.09 -7.37 -18.78
C SER A 110 -17.37 -8.87 -18.94
N LYS A 111 -18.23 -9.47 -18.11
CA LYS A 111 -18.61 -10.90 -18.14
C LYS A 111 -17.39 -11.84 -18.14
N GLY A 112 -16.31 -11.47 -17.45
CA GLY A 112 -15.08 -12.26 -17.39
C GLY A 112 -14.14 -12.12 -18.60
N ALA A 113 -14.39 -11.17 -19.51
CA ALA A 113 -13.38 -10.77 -20.49
C ALA A 113 -12.18 -10.12 -19.77
N PRO A 114 -10.95 -10.33 -20.26
CA PRO A 114 -9.77 -9.86 -19.57
C PRO A 114 -9.74 -8.33 -19.57
N THR A 115 -9.78 -7.73 -18.38
CA THR A 115 -9.74 -6.28 -18.21
C THR A 115 -8.33 -5.83 -17.84
N ILE A 116 -7.97 -4.62 -18.29
CA ILE A 116 -6.73 -3.95 -17.90
C ILE A 116 -6.83 -3.64 -16.40
N GLY A 117 -6.05 -4.35 -15.58
CA GLY A 117 -6.01 -4.15 -14.13
C GLY A 117 -5.23 -2.90 -13.72
N CYS A 118 -5.07 -2.69 -12.41
CA CYS A 118 -4.34 -1.56 -11.83
C CYS A 118 -2.87 -1.41 -12.34
N SER A 119 -2.25 -2.51 -12.77
CA SER A 119 -0.87 -2.57 -13.31
C SER A 119 -0.80 -2.46 -14.84
N GLY A 120 -1.90 -2.15 -15.53
CA GLY A 120 -1.91 -2.14 -17.01
C GLY A 120 -1.86 -3.53 -17.65
N VAL A 121 -1.93 -4.60 -16.86
CA VAL A 121 -1.88 -6.00 -17.33
C VAL A 121 -3.28 -6.59 -17.41
N LEU A 122 -3.55 -7.37 -18.47
CA LEU A 122 -4.72 -8.24 -18.54
C LEU A 122 -4.65 -9.30 -17.44
N SER A 123 -5.56 -9.24 -16.48
CA SER A 123 -5.64 -10.24 -15.40
C SER A 123 -6.77 -11.22 -15.69
N THR A 124 -6.44 -12.52 -15.67
CA THR A 124 -7.41 -13.62 -15.85
C THR A 124 -8.26 -13.88 -14.61
N SER A 125 -7.80 -13.42 -13.44
CA SER A 125 -8.57 -13.49 -12.19
C SER A 125 -8.30 -12.27 -11.29
N PRO A 126 -9.31 -11.74 -10.60
CA PRO A 126 -9.15 -10.56 -9.73
C PRO A 126 -8.32 -10.87 -8.48
N TRP A 127 -8.31 -12.11 -8.00
CA TRP A 127 -7.65 -12.52 -6.76
C TRP A 127 -6.13 -12.61 -6.83
N VAL A 128 -5.56 -12.72 -8.03
CA VAL A 128 -4.11 -12.83 -8.25
C VAL A 128 -3.51 -11.48 -8.66
N THR A 129 -4.28 -10.40 -8.50
CA THR A 129 -3.83 -9.07 -8.89
C THR A 129 -2.87 -8.47 -7.85
N PRO A 130 -1.88 -7.68 -8.28
CA PRO A 130 -1.03 -6.93 -7.35
C PRO A 130 -1.83 -5.95 -6.49
N CYS A 131 -2.96 -5.43 -7.01
CA CYS A 131 -3.91 -4.59 -6.28
C CYS A 131 -4.52 -5.32 -5.08
N PHE A 132 -4.98 -6.58 -5.24
CA PHE A 132 -5.49 -7.39 -4.13
C PHE A 132 -4.41 -7.68 -3.09
N THR A 133 -3.23 -8.12 -3.54
CA THR A 133 -2.12 -8.44 -2.63
C THR A 133 -1.69 -7.21 -1.83
N GLY A 134 -1.57 -6.05 -2.47
CA GLY A 134 -1.29 -4.79 -1.79
C GLY A 134 -2.37 -4.39 -0.77
N ALA A 135 -3.65 -4.57 -1.11
CA ALA A 135 -4.77 -4.29 -0.21
C ALA A 135 -4.75 -5.17 1.04
N VAL A 136 -4.41 -6.46 0.88
CA VAL A 136 -4.25 -7.39 2.00
C VAL A 136 -3.08 -6.99 2.89
N ILE A 137 -1.93 -6.62 2.32
CA ILE A 137 -0.76 -6.20 3.11
C ILE A 137 -1.07 -4.91 3.88
N PHE A 138 -1.76 -3.94 3.28
CA PHE A 138 -2.19 -2.72 3.99
C PHE A 138 -3.14 -3.04 5.15
N LEU A 139 -4.07 -3.98 4.94
CA LEU A 139 -4.98 -4.43 5.99
C LEU A 139 -4.23 -5.08 7.16
N ILE A 140 -3.27 -5.96 6.88
CA ILE A 140 -2.42 -6.59 7.90
C ILE A 140 -1.63 -5.52 8.67
N ALA A 141 -0.99 -4.59 7.96
CA ALA A 141 -0.25 -3.49 8.56
C ALA A 141 -1.15 -2.62 9.46
N LEU A 142 -2.39 -2.36 9.04
CA LEU A 142 -3.38 -1.63 9.80
C LEU A 142 -3.76 -2.37 11.10
N ILE A 143 -4.06 -3.67 11.03
CA ILE A 143 -4.39 -4.49 12.20
C ILE A 143 -3.24 -4.44 13.22
N VAL A 144 -2.00 -4.65 12.77
CA VAL A 144 -0.80 -4.54 13.63
C VAL A 144 -0.69 -3.13 14.23
N GLY A 145 -0.92 -2.09 13.43
CA GLY A 145 -0.90 -0.70 13.88
C GLY A 145 -1.93 -0.38 14.96
N ILE A 146 -3.17 -0.87 14.82
CA ILE A 146 -4.26 -0.70 15.79
C ILE A 146 -3.93 -1.41 17.10
N VAL A 147 -3.48 -2.67 17.04
CA VAL A 147 -3.07 -3.43 18.22
C VAL A 147 -1.96 -2.71 18.97
N LEU A 148 -0.99 -2.14 18.23
CA LEU A 148 0.12 -1.40 18.83
C LEU A 148 -0.32 -0.08 19.45
N LYS A 149 -1.23 0.66 18.79
CA LYS A 149 -1.84 1.88 19.33
C LYS A 149 -2.54 1.60 20.67
N LYS A 150 -3.39 0.56 20.73
CA LYS A 150 -4.09 0.17 21.97
C LYS A 150 -3.10 -0.15 23.09
N LYS A 151 -2.04 -0.91 22.80
CA LYS A 151 -1.00 -1.22 23.81
C LYS A 151 -0.24 0.01 24.28
N LEU A 152 0.04 0.98 23.40
CA LEU A 152 0.72 2.22 23.76
C LEU A 152 -0.15 3.10 24.67
N GLN A 153 -1.45 3.21 24.39
CA GLN A 153 -2.39 3.97 25.21
C GLN A 153 -2.55 3.37 26.61
N ASN A 154 -2.65 2.04 26.73
CA ASN A 154 -2.76 1.37 28.03
C ASN A 154 -1.49 1.47 28.90
N THR A 155 -0.34 1.84 28.32
CA THR A 155 0.94 1.95 29.04
C THR A 155 1.26 3.40 29.45
N GLN A 156 0.51 4.39 28.96
CA GLN A 156 0.68 5.77 29.39
C GLN A 156 -0.10 5.97 30.69
N PRO A 157 0.54 6.45 31.79
CA PRO A 157 -0.21 6.84 32.97
C PRO A 157 -1.17 7.97 32.59
N VAL A 158 -2.41 7.87 33.03
CA VAL A 158 -3.40 8.95 32.91
C VAL A 158 -2.84 10.15 33.67
N SER A 159 -2.25 11.10 32.95
CA SER A 159 -1.97 12.43 33.51
C SER A 159 -3.30 13.16 33.58
N VAL A 160 -3.92 13.10 34.76
CA VAL A 160 -5.02 13.98 35.18
C VAL A 160 -4.45 15.37 35.44
#